data_AF-A0AAD1FJL8-F1
#
_entry.id   AF-A0AAD1FJL8-F1
#
_cell.length_a   1.000
_cell.length_b   1.000
_cell.length_c   1.000
_cell.angle_alpha   90.00
_cell.angle_beta   90.00
_cell.angle_gamma   90.00
#
_symmetry.space_group_name_H-M   'P 1'
#
loop_
_entity.id
_entity.type
_entity.pdbx_description
1 polymer ?
#
loop_
_entity_poly.entity_id
_entity_poly.type
_entity_poly.pdbx_seq_one_letter_code
_entity_poly.pdbx_strand_id
1 'polypeptide(L)'
;MGKKGIDIKGWNEVVTDAHRKTEKTKIITVKVTKTSLTRLKKIEELQDKAKQILTSYKAYKTDRIKAMKAVGEKIVADDKTFAGKINQNSTRIIFK
;
A
#
# COMPACT_ATOMS: atom_id res chain seq x y z
N MET A 1 -18.46 18.19 18.04
CA MET A 1 -18.26 16.75 17.75
C MET A 1 -17.12 16.63 16.76
N GLY A 2 -15.96 16.14 17.18
CA GLY A 2 -14.80 15.96 16.29
C GLY A 2 -15.07 14.90 15.22
N LYS A 3 -14.49 15.05 14.02
CA LYS A 3 -14.68 14.14 12.88
C LYS A 3 -14.62 12.67 13.32
N LYS A 4 -15.77 11.99 13.32
CA LYS A 4 -15.83 10.52 13.38
C LYS A 4 -15.74 10.03 11.94
N GLY A 5 -14.55 9.57 11.54
CA GLY A 5 -14.28 9.02 10.22
C GLY A 5 -12.81 9.14 9.82
N ILE A 6 -12.40 8.42 8.79
CA ILE A 6 -11.03 8.47 8.27
C ILE A 6 -10.83 9.76 7.47
N ASP A 7 -9.72 10.48 7.69
CA ASP A 7 -9.30 11.53 6.76
C ASP A 7 -8.77 10.85 5.50
N ILE A 8 -9.63 10.70 4.49
CA ILE A 8 -9.30 9.99 3.26
C ILE A 8 -8.11 10.60 2.53
N LYS A 9 -7.91 11.92 2.66
CA LYS A 9 -6.78 12.62 2.04
C LYS A 9 -5.48 12.22 2.74
N GLY A 10 -5.40 12.38 4.06
CA GLY A 10 -4.24 11.97 4.85
C GLY A 10 -3.95 10.47 4.74
N TRP A 11 -4.98 9.63 4.72
CA TRP A 11 -4.85 8.18 4.51
C TRP A 11 -4.21 7.86 3.15
N ASN A 12 -4.74 8.45 2.08
CA ASN A 12 -4.21 8.24 0.73
C ASN A 12 -2.79 8.76 0.58
N GLU A 13 -2.43 9.85 1.25
CA GLU A 13 -1.06 10.39 1.29
C GLU A 13 -0.10 9.40 1.97
N VAL A 14 -0.44 8.87 3.15
CA VAL A 14 0.39 7.88 3.87
C VAL A 14 0.57 6.60 3.05
N VAL A 15 -0.51 6.08 2.46
CA VAL A 15 -0.46 4.86 1.63
C VAL A 15 0.38 5.09 0.36
N THR A 16 0.31 6.29 -0.23
CA THR A 16 1.09 6.65 -1.42
C THR A 16 2.56 6.88 -1.08
N ASP A 17 2.89 7.45 0.08
CA ASP A 17 4.27 7.59 0.53
C ASP A 17 4.94 6.22 0.75
N ALA A 18 4.22 5.28 1.38
CA ALA A 18 4.69 3.90 1.54
C ALA A 18 4.96 3.21 0.18
N HIS A 19 4.14 3.49 -0.83
CA HIS A 19 4.36 3.01 -2.20
C HIS A 19 5.66 3.57 -2.80
N ARG A 20 5.84 4.89 -2.73
CA ARG A 20 7.04 5.57 -3.27
C ARG A 20 8.32 5.05 -2.64
N LYS A 21 8.33 4.82 -1.33
CA LYS A 21 9.49 4.27 -0.62
C LYS A 21 9.83 2.86 -1.12
N THR A 22 8.82 2.03 -1.35
CA THR A 22 9.00 0.67 -1.88
C THR A 22 9.52 0.68 -3.32
N GLU A 23 9.02 1.60 -4.16
CA GLU A 23 9.46 1.73 -5.55
C GLU A 23 10.91 2.21 -5.67
N LYS A 24 11.36 3.09 -4.77
CA LYS A 24 12.73 3.60 -4.77
C LYS A 24 13.77 2.56 -4.36
N THR A 25 13.37 1.43 -3.77
CA THR A 25 14.29 0.33 -3.42
C THR A 25 14.93 -0.24 -4.68
N LYS A 26 16.27 -0.35 -4.66
CA LYS A 26 17.09 -0.87 -5.75
C LYS A 26 18.10 -1.86 -5.20
N ILE A 27 18.53 -2.78 -6.06
CA ILE A 27 19.59 -3.73 -5.74
C ILE A 27 20.89 -3.20 -6.28
N ILE A 28 21.92 -3.23 -5.45
CA ILE A 28 23.28 -2.93 -5.87
C ILE A 28 23.74 -4.07 -6.78
N THR A 29 24.02 -3.73 -8.04
CA THR A 29 24.48 -4.70 -9.04
C THR A 29 26.00 -4.57 -9.18
N VAL A 30 26.71 -5.68 -9.06
CA VAL A 30 28.16 -5.78 -9.21
C VAL A 30 28.45 -6.71 -10.38
N LYS A 31 29.14 -6.19 -11.39
CA LYS A 31 29.47 -6.95 -12.60
C LYS A 31 30.84 -7.59 -12.45
N VAL A 32 30.95 -8.91 -12.61
CA VAL A 32 32.22 -9.62 -12.44
C VAL A 32 32.83 -9.87 -13.81
N THR A 33 33.64 -8.93 -14.28
CA THR A 33 34.01 -8.85 -15.71
C THR A 33 35.03 -9.89 -16.18
N LYS A 34 35.94 -10.42 -15.34
CA LYS A 34 36.86 -11.52 -15.71
C LYS A 34 37.32 -12.29 -14.47
N THR A 35 36.80 -13.48 -14.24
CA THR A 35 37.35 -14.39 -13.22
C THR A 35 37.10 -15.86 -13.54
N SER A 36 38.11 -16.70 -13.29
CA SER A 36 38.02 -18.16 -13.34
C SER A 36 37.43 -18.75 -12.05
N LEU A 37 37.24 -17.93 -11.00
CA LEU A 37 36.76 -18.39 -9.70
C LEU A 37 35.24 -18.53 -9.69
N THR A 38 34.75 -19.76 -9.68
CA THR A 38 33.32 -20.12 -9.66
C THR A 38 32.52 -19.40 -8.57
N ARG A 39 33.14 -19.14 -7.40
CA ARG A 39 32.51 -18.40 -6.29
C ARG A 39 32.10 -16.97 -6.66
N LEU A 40 32.82 -16.33 -7.58
CA LEU A 40 32.53 -14.96 -8.00
C LEU A 40 31.45 -14.95 -9.10
N LYS A 41 31.31 -16.01 -9.91
CA LYS A 41 30.15 -16.18 -10.82
C LYS A 41 28.83 -16.32 -10.06
N LYS A 42 28.84 -16.98 -8.88
CA LYS A 42 27.66 -17.09 -8.00
C LYS A 42 27.14 -15.73 -7.51
N ILE A 43 27.96 -14.68 -7.50
CA ILE A 43 27.52 -13.32 -7.13
C ILE A 43 26.48 -12.80 -8.12
N GLU A 44 26.66 -13.07 -9.41
CA GLU A 44 25.72 -12.64 -10.45
C GLU A 44 24.39 -13.41 -10.33
N GLU A 45 24.44 -14.72 -10.08
CA GLU A 45 23.25 -15.53 -9.80
C GLU A 45 22.48 -15.05 -8.55
N LEU A 46 23.20 -14.69 -7.49
CA LEU A 46 22.59 -14.13 -6.27
C LEU A 46 21.95 -12.76 -6.53
N GLN A 47 22.56 -11.92 -7.37
CA GLN A 47 21.96 -10.65 -7.78
C GLN A 47 20.68 -10.86 -8.57
N ASP A 48 20.64 -11.83 -9.47
CA ASP A 48 19.44 -12.11 -10.26
C ASP A 48 18.31 -12.67 -9.39
N LYS A 49 18.61 -13.57 -8.44
CA LYS A 49 17.63 -14.02 -7.43
C LYS A 49 17.12 -12.85 -6.59
N ALA A 50 18.02 -11.98 -6.14
CA ALA A 50 17.63 -10.80 -5.38
C ALA A 50 16.71 -9.89 -6.22
N LYS A 51 16.99 -9.69 -7.50
CA LYS A 51 16.13 -8.91 -8.43
C LYS A 51 14.74 -9.52 -8.54
N GLN A 52 14.64 -10.83 -8.70
CA GLN A 52 13.35 -11.53 -8.74
C GLN A 52 12.57 -11.32 -7.43
N ILE A 53 13.22 -11.48 -6.28
CA ILE A 53 12.60 -11.25 -4.97
C ILE A 53 12.09 -9.81 -4.83
N LEU A 54 12.90 -8.81 -5.20
CA LEU A 54 12.49 -7.40 -5.14
C LEU A 54 11.31 -7.11 -6.07
N THR A 55 11.31 -7.64 -7.29
CA THR A 55 10.19 -7.50 -8.23
C THR A 55 8.90 -8.09 -7.66
N SER A 56 8.96 -9.31 -7.12
CA SER A 56 7.81 -9.95 -6.47
C SER A 56 7.32 -9.16 -5.26
N TYR A 57 8.23 -8.63 -4.44
CA TYR A 57 7.88 -7.79 -3.29
C TYR A 57 7.19 -6.48 -3.70
N LYS A 58 7.68 -5.81 -4.76
CA LYS A 58 7.05 -4.61 -5.31
C LYS A 58 5.64 -4.86 -5.84
N ALA A 59 5.45 -5.98 -6.56
CA ALA A 59 4.14 -6.41 -7.05
C ALA A 59 3.16 -6.64 -5.87
N TYR A 60 3.57 -7.47 -4.91
CA TYR A 60 2.77 -7.74 -3.70
C TYR A 60 2.37 -6.45 -2.95
N LYS A 61 3.32 -5.53 -2.76
CA LYS A 61 3.05 -4.26 -2.07
C LYS A 61 2.07 -3.39 -2.87
N THR A 62 2.17 -3.37 -4.19
CA THR A 62 1.25 -2.62 -5.05
C THR A 62 -0.19 -3.09 -4.88
N ASP A 63 -0.42 -4.41 -4.82
CA ASP A 63 -1.76 -4.96 -4.59
C ASP A 63 -2.30 -4.64 -3.19
N ARG A 64 -1.43 -4.70 -2.18
CA ARG A 64 -1.79 -4.28 -0.81
C ARG A 64 -2.15 -2.80 -0.72
N ILE A 65 -1.45 -1.93 -1.46
CA ILE A 65 -1.75 -0.50 -1.52
C ILE A 65 -3.12 -0.23 -2.14
N LYS A 66 -3.47 -0.93 -3.22
CA LYS A 66 -4.82 -0.85 -3.81
C LYS A 66 -5.88 -1.25 -2.79
N ALA A 67 -5.67 -2.36 -2.08
CA ALA A 67 -6.58 -2.82 -1.03
C ALA A 67 -6.71 -1.80 0.12
N MET A 68 -5.61 -1.19 0.56
CA MET A 68 -5.65 -0.15 1.60
C MET A 68 -6.43 1.09 1.17
N LYS A 69 -6.30 1.53 -0.08
CA LYS A 69 -7.12 2.64 -0.62
C LYS A 69 -8.61 2.28 -0.63
N ALA A 70 -8.94 1.09 -1.13
CA ALA A 70 -10.32 0.60 -1.18
C ALA A 70 -10.96 0.49 0.22
N VAL A 71 -10.21 0.06 1.24
CA VAL A 71 -10.69 0.04 2.63
C VAL A 71 -10.98 1.46 3.14
N GLY A 72 -10.11 2.43 2.86
CA GLY A 72 -10.35 3.83 3.21
C GLY A 72 -11.63 4.37 2.59
N GLU A 73 -11.86 4.11 1.30
CA GLU A 73 -13.09 4.49 0.59
C GLU A 73 -14.34 3.82 1.19
N LYS A 74 -14.24 2.55 1.54
CA LYS A 74 -15.33 1.80 2.19
C LYS A 74 -15.71 2.41 3.54
N ILE A 75 -14.73 2.79 4.37
CA ILE A 75 -15.00 3.44 5.66
C ILE A 75 -15.79 4.73 5.46
N VAL A 76 -15.40 5.57 4.49
CA VAL A 76 -16.13 6.81 4.16
C VAL A 76 -17.57 6.53 3.71
N ALA A 77 -17.77 5.50 2.89
CA ALA A 77 -19.10 5.10 2.43
C ALA A 77 -19.98 4.57 3.57
N ASP A 78 -19.41 3.77 4.46
CA ASP A 78 -20.09 3.24 5.64
C ASP A 78 -20.46 4.39 6.60
N ASP A 79 -19.54 5.32 6.87
CA ASP A 79 -19.79 6.50 7.70
C ASP A 79 -20.94 7.36 7.16
N LYS A 80 -20.98 7.59 5.83
CA LYS A 80 -22.07 8.31 5.18
C LYS A 80 -23.41 7.58 5.33
N THR A 81 -23.41 6.26 5.20
CA THR A 81 -24.60 5.42 5.33
C THR A 81 -25.13 5.44 6.76
N PHE A 82 -24.24 5.31 7.76
CA PHE A 82 -24.61 5.39 9.18
C PHE A 82 -25.14 6.77 9.56
N ALA A 83 -24.51 7.85 9.10
CA ALA A 83 -25.00 9.21 9.34
C ALA A 83 -26.42 9.41 8.76
N GLY A 84 -26.68 8.90 7.55
CA GLY A 84 -28.00 8.93 6.93
C GLY A 84 -29.08 8.21 7.75
N LYS A 85 -28.76 7.01 8.26
CA LYS A 85 -29.67 6.23 9.12
C LYS A 85 -29.96 6.91 10.45
N ILE A 86 -28.93 7.51 11.08
CA ILE A 86 -29.12 8.29 12.30
C ILE A 86 -30.07 9.44 12.04
N ASN A 87 -29.83 10.25 11.01
CA ASN A 87 -30.71 11.37 10.67
C ASN A 87 -32.16 10.93 10.41
N GLN A 88 -32.38 9.85 9.66
CA GLN A 88 -33.73 9.32 9.42
C GLN A 88 -34.43 8.91 10.72
N ASN A 89 -33.73 8.24 11.63
CA ASN A 89 -34.29 7.81 12.91
C ASN A 89 -34.57 9.00 13.85
N SER A 90 -33.69 10.00 13.89
CA SER A 90 -33.87 11.23 14.66
C SER A 90 -35.13 11.97 14.22
N THR A 91 -35.33 12.13 12.91
CA THR A 91 -36.52 12.78 12.35
C THR A 91 -37.79 12.01 12.70
N ARG A 92 -37.74 10.67 12.66
CA ARG A 92 -38.89 9.80 12.97
C ARG A 92 -39.33 9.84 14.45
N ILE A 93 -38.43 10.19 15.37
CA ILE A 93 -38.73 10.38 16.80
C ILE A 93 -39.35 11.75 17.06
N ILE A 94 -38.98 12.79 16.28
CA ILE A 94 -39.49 14.16 16.45
C ILE A 94 -40.96 14.29 15.99
N PHE A 95 -41.39 13.47 15.03
CA PHE A 95 -42.76 13.50 14.50
C PHE A 95 -43.70 12.45 15.15
N LYS A 96 -43.39 11.96 16.35
CA LYS A 96 -44.19 10.94 17.05
C LYS A 96 -44.62 11.38 18.43
#